data_AF-A0A7Y4TAU9-F1
#
_entry.id   AF-A0A7Y4TAU9-F1
#
_cell.length_a   1.000
_cell.length_b   1.000
_cell.length_c   1.000
_cell.angle_alpha   90.00
_cell.angle_beta   90.00
_cell.angle_gamma   90.00
#
_symmetry.space_group_name_H-M   'P 1'
#
loop_
_entity.id
_entity.type
_entity.pdbx_description
1 polymer ?
#
loop_
_entity_poly.entity_id
_entity_poly.type
_entity_poly.pdbx_seq_one_letter_code
_entity_poly.pdbx_strand_id
1 'polypeptide(L)'
;MSVSLPRLLWIVAGMGVAALSAALLPSPLRLFDLFEEPAVVEVRKPPALKMREMPPVTAFADIAARPIFNAGRKPDPMTRTVASAPAVTGGDPGELSGFRVVGIVADSVTQRAIVERNGAPSMKVAPGDRLAGWRIDRIDAAGVMVSKDARSVRLGIPKVRP
;
A
#
# COMPACT_ATOMS: atom_id res chain seq x y z
N MET A 1 59.46 27.08 -2.11
CA MET A 1 59.11 27.28 -3.53
C MET A 1 57.69 27.86 -3.59
N SER A 2 57.54 29.17 -3.81
CA SER A 2 56.22 29.80 -3.92
C SER A 2 55.72 29.67 -5.36
N VAL A 3 54.61 28.95 -5.56
CA VAL A 3 53.94 28.87 -6.86
C VAL A 3 53.18 30.17 -7.07
N SER A 4 53.43 30.86 -8.17
CA SER A 4 52.75 32.12 -8.48
C SER A 4 51.28 31.87 -8.82
N LEU A 5 50.39 32.70 -8.27
CA LEU A 5 48.95 32.66 -8.48
C LEU A 5 48.51 32.47 -9.96
N PRO A 6 49.14 33.11 -10.97
CA PRO A 6 48.77 32.87 -12.36
C PRO A 6 49.04 31.43 -12.84
N ARG A 7 50.08 30.76 -12.33
CA ARG A 7 50.38 29.36 -12.70
C ARG A 7 49.36 28.38 -12.12
N LEU A 8 48.88 28.64 -10.90
CA LEU A 8 47.83 27.83 -10.28
C LEU A 8 46.52 27.92 -11.09
N LEU A 9 46.18 29.11 -11.56
CA LEU A 9 44.94 29.36 -12.32
C LEU A 9 44.94 28.63 -13.67
N TRP A 10 46.08 28.60 -14.37
CA TRP A 10 46.23 27.83 -15.61
C TRP A 10 46.15 26.32 -15.41
N ILE A 11 46.69 25.80 -14.30
CA ILE A 11 46.59 24.37 -13.98
C ILE A 11 45.13 23.98 -13.71
N VAL A 12 44.42 24.77 -12.91
CA VAL A 12 43.00 24.51 -12.61
C VAL A 12 42.14 24.59 -13.88
N ALA A 13 42.37 25.60 -14.73
CA ALA A 13 41.67 25.74 -16.00
C ALA A 13 41.95 24.53 -16.93
N GLY A 14 43.20 24.10 -17.04
CA GLY A 14 43.59 22.93 -17.84
C GLY A 14 42.94 21.62 -17.33
N MET A 15 42.89 21.44 -16.01
CA MET A 15 42.25 20.28 -15.39
C MET A 15 40.74 20.26 -15.65
N GLY A 16 40.09 21.42 -15.60
CA GLY A 16 38.66 21.55 -15.90
C GLY A 16 38.32 21.17 -17.35
N VAL A 17 39.13 21.63 -18.31
CA VAL A 17 38.95 21.29 -19.74
C VAL A 17 39.15 19.80 -19.98
N ALA A 18 40.15 19.17 -19.36
CA ALA A 18 40.38 17.73 -19.49
C ALA A 18 39.22 16.89 -18.91
N ALA A 19 38.70 17.26 -17.73
CA ALA A 19 37.57 16.56 -17.11
C ALA A 19 36.28 16.68 -17.95
N LEU A 20 36.01 17.86 -18.49
CA LEU A 20 34.85 18.08 -19.36
C LEU A 20 34.95 17.25 -20.64
N SER A 21 36.15 17.15 -21.22
CA SER A 21 36.41 16.37 -22.44
C SER A 21 36.19 14.87 -22.19
N ALA A 22 36.62 14.35 -21.04
CA ALA A 22 36.39 12.96 -20.64
C ALA A 22 34.90 12.64 -20.37
N ALA A 23 34.08 13.63 -20.01
CA ALA A 23 32.65 13.47 -19.77
C ALA A 23 31.80 13.53 -21.05
N LEU A 24 32.23 14.30 -22.05
CA LEU A 24 31.53 14.47 -23.33
C LEU A 24 31.88 13.40 -24.36
N LEU A 25 33.08 12.83 -24.28
CA LEU A 25 33.48 11.72 -25.14
C LEU A 25 32.82 10.43 -24.64
N PRO A 26 32.04 9.72 -25.46
CA PRO A 26 31.55 8.40 -25.09
C PRO A 26 32.75 7.53 -24.76
N SER A 27 32.75 6.96 -23.56
CA SER A 27 33.85 6.14 -23.06
C SER A 27 34.23 5.11 -24.12
N PRO A 28 35.52 5.02 -24.52
CA PRO A 28 35.95 4.03 -25.50
C PRO A 28 35.67 2.59 -25.03
N LEU A 29 35.49 2.40 -23.71
CA LEU A 29 35.11 1.10 -23.14
C LEU A 29 33.66 0.71 -23.47
N ARG A 30 32.76 1.66 -23.74
CA ARG A 30 31.36 1.36 -24.15
C ARG A 30 31.22 1.05 -25.64
N LEU A 31 32.28 1.25 -26.43
CA LEU A 31 32.26 0.84 -27.83
C LEU A 31 32.21 -0.69 -27.95
N PHE A 32 32.69 -1.43 -26.94
CA PHE A 32 32.67 -2.89 -26.91
C PHE A 32 31.27 -3.47 -26.67
N ASP A 33 30.40 -2.76 -25.94
CA ASP A 33 29.02 -3.17 -25.69
C ASP A 33 28.20 -3.25 -27.00
N LEU A 34 28.61 -2.55 -28.05
CA LEU A 34 27.97 -2.60 -29.38
C LEU A 34 28.27 -3.92 -30.14
N PHE A 35 29.29 -4.66 -29.72
CA PHE A 35 29.65 -5.96 -30.27
C PHE A 35 29.17 -7.13 -29.40
N GLU A 36 28.53 -6.83 -28.26
CA GLU A 36 27.96 -7.83 -27.39
C GLU A 36 26.62 -8.28 -27.99
N GLU A 37 26.55 -9.52 -28.47
CA GLU A 37 25.33 -10.09 -29.02
C GLU A 37 24.23 -10.12 -27.94
N PRO A 38 23.01 -9.63 -28.24
CA PRO A 38 21.94 -9.61 -27.25
C PRO A 38 21.65 -11.05 -26.79
N ALA A 39 21.64 -11.27 -25.48
CA ALA A 39 21.34 -12.58 -24.91
C ALA A 39 20.02 -13.12 -25.47
N VAL A 40 20.11 -14.23 -26.22
CA VAL A 40 18.94 -14.87 -26.81
C VAL A 40 18.06 -15.40 -25.68
N VAL A 41 16.87 -14.85 -25.56
CA VAL A 41 15.89 -15.29 -24.56
C VAL A 41 15.35 -16.65 -24.98
N GLU A 42 15.84 -17.72 -24.35
CA GLU A 42 15.32 -19.07 -24.55
C GLU A 42 13.90 -19.18 -23.97
N VAL A 43 12.89 -19.13 -24.84
CA VAL A 43 11.50 -19.39 -24.46
C VAL A 43 11.32 -20.89 -24.24
N ARG A 44 11.36 -21.33 -22.98
CA ARG A 44 11.09 -22.73 -22.63
C ARG A 44 9.66 -23.10 -23.01
N LYS A 45 9.51 -24.22 -23.72
CA LYS A 45 8.19 -24.76 -24.08
C LYS A 45 7.39 -25.04 -22.80
N PRO A 46 6.14 -24.57 -22.69
CA PRO A 46 5.30 -24.87 -21.54
C PRO A 46 5.13 -26.38 -21.37
N PRO A 47 5.03 -26.88 -20.13
CA PRO A 47 4.72 -28.28 -19.87
C PRO A 47 3.36 -28.65 -20.50
N ALA A 48 3.24 -29.90 -20.96
CA ALA A 48 2.00 -30.38 -21.56
C ALA A 48 0.86 -30.35 -20.53
N LEU A 49 -0.19 -29.58 -20.83
CA LEU A 49 -1.38 -29.47 -19.99
C LEU A 49 -2.15 -30.79 -20.03
N LYS A 50 -2.37 -31.41 -18.88
CA LYS A 50 -3.30 -32.53 -18.75
C LYS A 50 -4.70 -31.95 -18.56
N MET A 51 -5.60 -32.21 -19.50
CA MET A 51 -7.01 -31.87 -19.32
C MET A 51 -7.59 -32.74 -18.21
N ARG A 52 -8.17 -32.10 -17.19
CA ARG A 52 -8.93 -32.78 -16.15
C ARG A 52 -10.29 -33.17 -16.74
N GLU A 53 -10.72 -34.40 -16.47
CA GLU A 53 -12.01 -34.89 -16.92
C GLU A 53 -13.14 -34.03 -16.31
N MET A 54 -14.08 -33.60 -17.15
CA MET A 54 -15.17 -32.73 -16.71
C MET A 54 -16.22 -33.58 -15.98
N PRO A 55 -16.63 -33.19 -14.76
CA PRO A 55 -17.69 -33.89 -14.05
C PRO A 55 -19.00 -33.94 -14.88
N PRO A 56 -19.84 -34.97 -14.71
CA PRO A 56 -21.12 -35.04 -15.38
C PRO A 56 -22.00 -33.85 -15.00
N VAL A 57 -22.89 -33.42 -15.90
CA VAL A 57 -23.76 -32.23 -15.71
C VAL A 57 -24.57 -32.30 -14.41
N THR A 58 -24.95 -33.51 -13.98
CA THR A 58 -25.67 -33.75 -12.73
C THR A 58 -24.88 -33.34 -11.48
N ALA A 59 -23.54 -33.32 -11.54
CA ALA A 59 -22.69 -32.85 -10.43
C ALA A 59 -22.84 -31.35 -10.15
N PHE A 60 -23.46 -30.60 -11.06
CA PHE A 60 -23.70 -29.15 -10.91
C PHE A 60 -25.16 -28.81 -10.59
N ALA A 61 -26.01 -29.80 -10.32
CA ALA A 61 -27.44 -29.58 -10.05
C ALA A 61 -27.68 -28.62 -8.88
N ASP A 62 -26.90 -28.71 -7.81
CA ASP A 62 -27.02 -27.83 -6.64
C ASP A 62 -26.68 -26.36 -6.96
N ILE A 63 -25.77 -26.13 -7.91
CA ILE A 63 -25.41 -24.78 -8.37
C ILE A 63 -26.56 -24.22 -9.23
N ALA A 64 -27.10 -25.04 -10.14
CA ALA A 64 -28.23 -24.66 -10.97
C ALA A 64 -29.50 -24.36 -10.14
N ALA A 65 -29.68 -25.05 -9.00
CA ALA A 65 -30.80 -24.84 -8.09
C ALA A 65 -30.74 -23.50 -7.33
N ARG A 66 -29.58 -22.84 -7.26
CA ARG A 66 -29.37 -21.60 -6.48
C ARG A 66 -28.73 -20.51 -7.34
N PRO A 67 -29.43 -19.99 -8.37
CA PRO A 67 -28.87 -18.98 -9.25
C PRO A 67 -28.52 -17.70 -8.48
N ILE A 68 -27.30 -17.22 -8.63
CA ILE A 68 -26.83 -15.98 -7.98
C ILE A 68 -27.60 -14.73 -8.48
N PHE A 69 -28.18 -14.83 -9.67
CA PHE A 69 -29.05 -13.84 -10.29
C PHE A 69 -30.47 -14.40 -10.37
N ASN A 70 -31.27 -14.17 -9.34
CA ASN A 70 -32.71 -14.42 -9.39
C ASN A 70 -33.45 -13.12 -9.73
N ALA A 71 -34.49 -13.20 -10.57
CA ALA A 71 -35.32 -12.03 -10.91
C ALA A 71 -36.01 -11.40 -9.68
N GLY A 72 -36.18 -12.17 -8.60
CA GLY A 72 -36.71 -11.72 -7.32
C GLY A 72 -35.67 -11.11 -6.37
N ARG A 73 -34.40 -10.92 -6.77
CA ARG A 73 -33.40 -10.29 -5.91
C ARG A 73 -33.83 -8.86 -5.62
N LYS A 74 -34.07 -8.56 -4.35
CA LYS A 74 -34.22 -7.19 -3.88
C LYS A 74 -32.84 -6.69 -3.41
N PRO A 75 -32.55 -5.39 -3.51
CA PRO A 75 -31.40 -4.81 -2.83
C PRO A 75 -31.40 -5.25 -1.37
N ASP A 76 -30.24 -5.62 -0.85
CA ASP A 76 -30.14 -5.87 0.59
C ASP A 76 -30.63 -4.63 1.32
N PRO A 77 -31.50 -4.78 2.34
CA PRO A 77 -31.98 -3.64 3.09
C PRO A 77 -30.77 -2.89 3.60
N MET A 78 -30.72 -1.57 3.32
CA MET A 78 -29.65 -0.72 3.82
C MET A 78 -29.46 -1.03 5.30
N THR A 79 -28.26 -1.51 5.67
CA THR A 79 -27.95 -1.81 7.06
C THR A 79 -28.40 -0.62 7.89
N ARG A 80 -29.39 -0.86 8.75
CA ARG A 80 -29.95 0.12 9.69
C ARG A 80 -28.79 0.94 10.22
N THR A 81 -28.84 2.27 10.05
CA THR A 81 -27.89 3.19 10.67
C THR A 81 -27.68 2.70 12.08
N VAL A 82 -26.49 2.14 12.34
CA VAL A 82 -26.14 1.65 13.66
C VAL A 82 -26.21 2.90 14.50
N ALA A 83 -27.21 2.99 15.37
CA ALA A 83 -27.30 4.07 16.35
C ALA A 83 -25.92 4.15 16.98
N SER A 84 -25.31 5.35 16.93
CA SER A 84 -23.96 5.61 17.43
C SER A 84 -23.70 4.75 18.65
N ALA A 85 -22.74 3.84 18.53
CA ALA A 85 -22.44 2.89 19.59
C ALA A 85 -22.33 3.67 20.92
N PRO A 86 -22.94 3.17 22.01
CA PRO A 86 -22.89 3.86 23.30
C PRO A 86 -21.43 4.17 23.62
N ALA A 87 -21.16 5.43 23.99
CA ALA A 87 -19.85 5.86 24.42
C ALA A 87 -19.38 4.88 25.51
N VAL A 88 -18.31 4.14 25.21
CA VAL A 88 -17.80 3.09 26.10
C VAL A 88 -17.18 3.77 27.33
N THR A 89 -17.97 3.97 28.37
CA THR A 89 -17.55 4.29 29.74
C THR A 89 -17.08 3.01 30.42
N GLY A 90 -15.79 2.67 30.31
CA GLY A 90 -15.32 1.47 31.01
C GLY A 90 -13.89 0.97 30.76
N GLY A 91 -12.99 1.79 30.26
CA GLY A 91 -11.57 1.45 30.26
C GLY A 91 -10.74 2.71 30.22
N ASP A 92 -9.55 2.64 30.81
CA ASP A 92 -8.66 3.78 30.99
C ASP A 92 -8.60 4.64 29.70
N PRO A 93 -9.07 5.91 29.72
CA PRO A 93 -9.33 6.73 28.54
C PRO A 93 -8.06 7.20 27.79
N GLY A 94 -6.96 6.46 27.90
CA GLY A 94 -5.68 6.76 27.28
C GLY A 94 -5.12 5.64 26.41
N GLU A 95 -5.55 4.39 26.57
CA GLU A 95 -4.87 3.26 25.94
C GLU A 95 -5.46 2.88 24.58
N LEU A 96 -4.66 3.12 23.53
CA LEU A 96 -4.91 2.64 22.17
C LEU A 96 -4.57 1.14 21.99
N SER A 97 -3.90 0.52 22.96
CA SER A 97 -3.41 -0.86 22.92
C SER A 97 -4.51 -1.91 22.72
N GLY A 98 -5.74 -1.59 23.11
CA GLY A 98 -6.91 -2.43 22.92
C GLY A 98 -7.58 -2.32 21.55
N PHE A 99 -7.16 -1.37 20.70
CA PHE A 99 -7.79 -1.08 19.40
C PHE A 99 -6.95 -1.58 18.23
N ARG A 100 -7.61 -2.16 17.23
CA ARG A 100 -7.00 -2.54 15.95
C ARG A 100 -7.84 -2.06 14.78
N VAL A 101 -7.19 -1.70 13.68
CA VAL A 101 -7.87 -1.38 12.43
C VAL A 101 -8.10 -2.68 11.65
N VAL A 102 -9.34 -2.93 11.27
CA VAL A 102 -9.75 -4.14 10.54
C VAL A 102 -9.96 -3.86 9.06
N GLY A 103 -10.37 -2.64 8.72
CA GLY A 103 -10.57 -2.23 7.35
C GLY A 103 -10.46 -0.72 7.18
N ILE A 104 -10.02 -0.29 6.00
CA ILE A 104 -9.90 1.11 5.61
C ILE A 104 -10.53 1.27 4.23
N VAL A 105 -11.35 2.30 4.09
CA VAL A 105 -11.85 2.80 2.81
C VAL A 105 -11.40 4.25 2.71
N ALA A 106 -10.35 4.48 1.92
CA ALA A 106 -9.75 5.79 1.73
C ALA A 106 -9.62 6.09 0.24
N ASP A 107 -10.43 7.03 -0.25
CA ASP A 107 -10.32 7.65 -1.57
C ASP A 107 -10.28 9.19 -1.42
N SER A 108 -10.38 9.94 -2.52
CA SER A 108 -10.35 11.41 -2.48
C SER A 108 -11.58 12.05 -1.83
N VAL A 109 -12.68 11.31 -1.69
CA VAL A 109 -14.00 11.77 -1.20
C VAL A 109 -14.38 11.06 0.11
N THR A 110 -14.02 9.80 0.26
CA THR A 110 -14.41 8.92 1.37
C THR A 110 -13.19 8.57 2.20
N GLN A 111 -13.23 8.91 3.49
CA GLN A 111 -12.22 8.51 4.46
C GLN A 111 -12.92 7.84 5.64
N ARG A 112 -12.92 6.52 5.67
CA ARG A 112 -13.55 5.71 6.73
C ARG A 112 -12.67 4.54 7.13
N ALA A 113 -12.73 4.16 8.39
CA ALA A 113 -12.10 2.96 8.89
C ALA A 113 -13.07 2.16 9.76
N ILE A 114 -12.83 0.85 9.84
CA ILE A 114 -13.47 -0.06 10.77
C ILE A 114 -12.43 -0.40 11.83
N VAL A 115 -12.75 -0.08 13.08
CA VAL A 115 -11.89 -0.32 14.24
C VAL A 115 -12.59 -1.33 15.14
N GLU A 116 -11.83 -2.29 15.65
CA GLU A 116 -12.29 -3.23 16.66
C GLU A 116 -11.54 -3.03 17.96
N ARG A 117 -12.25 -3.18 19.07
CA ARG A 117 -11.66 -3.32 20.40
C ARG A 117 -11.81 -4.76 20.85
N ASN A 118 -10.79 -5.31 21.52
CA ASN A 118 -10.84 -6.69 22.02
C ASN A 118 -12.14 -6.96 22.81
N GLY A 119 -12.94 -7.91 22.33
CA GLY A 119 -14.21 -8.31 22.95
C GLY A 119 -15.41 -7.39 22.69
N ALA A 120 -15.28 -6.36 21.84
CA ALA A 120 -16.36 -5.43 21.52
C ALA A 120 -16.74 -5.48 20.03
N PRO A 121 -17.98 -5.11 19.66
CA PRO A 121 -18.39 -4.95 18.27
C PRO A 121 -17.49 -3.96 17.52
N SER A 122 -17.33 -4.19 16.22
CA SER A 122 -16.62 -3.28 15.34
C SER A 122 -17.35 -1.94 15.22
N MET A 123 -16.58 -0.86 15.16
CA MET A 123 -17.09 0.51 15.02
C MET A 123 -16.54 1.16 13.76
N LYS A 124 -17.39 1.92 13.08
CA LYS A 124 -17.02 2.72 11.92
C LYS A 124 -16.62 4.11 12.39
N VAL A 125 -15.51 4.61 11.87
CA VAL A 125 -14.97 5.92 12.25
C VAL A 125 -14.56 6.73 11.01
N ALA A 126 -14.61 8.04 11.13
CA ALA A 126 -14.23 9.03 10.12
C ALA A 126 -13.33 10.13 10.72
N PRO A 127 -12.65 10.95 9.90
CA PRO A 127 -11.93 12.13 10.37
C PRO A 127 -12.83 13.04 11.21
N GLY A 128 -12.32 13.50 12.35
CA GLY A 128 -13.04 14.32 13.32
C GLY A 128 -13.71 13.53 14.44
N ASP A 129 -13.96 12.23 14.27
CA ASP A 129 -14.53 11.37 15.32
C ASP A 129 -13.55 11.19 16.48
N ARG A 130 -14.08 10.67 17.61
CA ARG A 130 -13.29 10.33 18.79
C ARG A 130 -13.26 8.82 19.04
N LEU A 131 -12.07 8.30 19.32
CA LEU A 131 -11.82 6.92 19.70
C LEU A 131 -11.16 6.90 21.08
N ALA A 132 -11.89 6.51 22.13
CA ALA A 132 -11.38 6.47 23.51
C ALA A 132 -10.65 7.75 23.95
N GLY A 133 -11.19 8.93 23.60
CA GLY A 133 -10.59 10.23 23.93
C GLY A 133 -9.53 10.74 22.95
N TRP A 134 -9.13 9.93 21.97
CA TRP A 134 -8.26 10.36 20.86
C TRP A 134 -9.11 10.89 19.70
N ARG A 135 -8.70 12.02 19.09
CA ARG A 135 -9.33 12.55 17.87
C ARG A 135 -8.73 11.85 16.66
N ILE A 136 -9.56 11.49 15.69
CA ILE A 136 -9.09 10.98 14.40
C ILE A 136 -8.77 12.16 13.50
N ASP A 137 -7.50 12.29 13.11
CA ASP A 137 -7.04 13.40 12.28
C ASP A 137 -7.19 13.07 10.80
N ARG A 138 -6.78 11.86 10.41
CA ARG A 138 -6.74 11.42 9.01
C ARG A 138 -6.85 9.91 8.91
N ILE A 139 -7.48 9.44 7.84
CA ILE A 139 -7.50 8.03 7.45
C ILE A 139 -6.88 7.91 6.06
N ASP A 140 -5.87 7.06 5.92
CA ASP A 140 -5.20 6.77 4.64
C ASP A 140 -4.91 5.27 4.48
N ALA A 141 -4.40 4.87 3.32
CA ALA A 141 -4.10 3.47 3.02
C ALA A 141 -3.11 2.82 4.00
N ALA A 142 -2.30 3.60 4.72
CA ALA A 142 -1.34 3.09 5.69
C ALA A 142 -1.92 2.98 7.11
N GLY A 143 -3.03 3.66 7.42
CA GLY A 143 -3.67 3.55 8.72
C GLY A 143 -4.57 4.72 9.09
N VAL A 144 -4.97 4.72 10.37
CA VAL A 144 -5.72 5.80 11.02
C VAL A 144 -4.76 6.61 11.87
N MET A 145 -4.63 7.90 11.59
CA MET A 145 -3.87 8.82 12.43
C MET A 145 -4.78 9.39 13.52
N VAL A 146 -4.35 9.26 14.77
CA VAL A 146 -5.08 9.75 15.93
C VAL A 146 -4.22 10.67 16.79
N SER A 147 -4.82 11.70 17.38
CA SER A 147 -4.14 12.65 18.26
C SER A 147 -4.85 12.84 19.61
N LYS A 148 -4.05 13.06 20.65
CA LYS A 148 -4.50 13.41 22.00
C LYS A 148 -3.38 14.19 22.71
N ASP A 149 -3.71 15.34 23.29
CA ASP A 149 -2.77 16.13 24.13
C ASP A 149 -1.38 16.32 23.48
N ALA A 150 -1.38 16.78 22.22
CA ALA A 150 -0.19 16.97 21.37
C ALA A 150 0.61 15.70 21.00
N ARG A 151 0.15 14.51 21.38
CA ARG A 151 0.69 13.23 20.91
C ARG A 151 -0.09 12.76 19.70
N SER A 152 0.61 12.24 18.69
CA SER A 152 0.02 11.62 17.50
C SER A 152 0.52 10.19 17.37
N VAL A 153 -0.39 9.27 17.08
CA VAL A 153 -0.12 7.83 16.96
C VAL A 153 -0.86 7.31 15.72
N ARG A 154 -0.21 6.39 14.99
CA ARG A 154 -0.84 5.71 13.86
C ARG A 154 -1.31 4.32 14.28
N LEU A 155 -2.59 4.03 14.03
CA LEU A 155 -3.15 2.69 14.14
C LEU A 155 -3.13 2.03 12.75
N GLY A 156 -2.40 0.92 12.64
CA GLY A 156 -2.30 0.15 11.40
C GLY A 156 -3.17 -1.11 11.41
N ILE A 157 -3.35 -1.69 10.22
CA ILE A 157 -3.92 -3.04 10.09
C ILE A 157 -2.86 -4.05 10.56
N PRO A 158 -3.21 -5.00 11.45
CA PRO A 158 -2.28 -6.04 11.88
C PRO A 158 -1.74 -6.82 10.68
N LYS A 159 -0.42 -6.89 10.53
CA LYS A 159 0.21 -7.75 9.53
C LYS A 159 0.25 -9.18 10.06
N VAL A 160 -0.44 -10.10 9.39
CA VAL A 160 -0.25 -11.53 9.65
C VAL A 160 1.18 -11.88 9.22
N ARG A 161 2.00 -12.32 10.18
CA ARG A 161 3.33 -12.85 9.88
C ARG A 161 3.13 -14.26 9.31
N PRO A 162 3.70 -14.59 8.13
CA PRO A 162 3.60 -15.92 7.54
C PRO A 162 4.33 -16.97 8.38
#